data_AF-A0A6N7XIG6-F1
#
_entry.id   AF-A0A6N7XIG6-F1
#
_cell.length_a   1.000
_cell.length_b   1.000
_cell.length_c   1.000
_cell.angle_alpha   90.00
_cell.angle_beta   90.00
_cell.angle_gamma   90.00
#
_symmetry.space_group_name_H-M   'P 1'
#
loop_
_entity.id
_entity.type
_entity.pdbx_description
1 polymer ?
#
loop_
_entity_poly.entity_id
_entity_poly.type
_entity_poly.pdbx_seq_one_letter_code
_entity_poly.pdbx_strand_id
1 'polypeptide(L)'
;MNISESKTEFINIIEDFKREIEDTLNRSIYSSDIDELRLGYEGKFSKERFKEYLVKKNALHIVFKYIFIRMMSEGERLVNPKLNKEGITNWKEMSKNYRGDYLMLFKIASEDLRRIEKTRDFFEPTLYDKYLDKLEYSIFNKNNDNFIEKLRVYDFRTLDPNTAVSLFDSLYPSEDREKLQGFLDESHITTYLMTSLGLM
;
A
#
# COMPACT_ATOMS: atom_id res chain seq x y z
N MET A 1 0.81 18.09 9.24
CA MET A 1 -0.50 17.87 9.86
C MET A 1 -0.36 16.72 10.82
N ASN A 2 -0.77 16.92 12.06
CA ASN A 2 -0.70 15.90 13.11
C ASN A 2 -1.82 14.87 12.85
N ILE A 3 -1.45 13.59 12.78
CA ILE A 3 -2.37 12.49 12.51
C ILE A 3 -3.32 12.28 13.69
N SER A 4 -2.84 12.34 14.94
CA SER A 4 -3.70 12.19 16.12
C SER A 4 -4.77 13.29 16.23
N GLU A 5 -4.46 14.50 15.76
CA GLU A 5 -5.41 15.63 15.76
C GLU A 5 -6.40 15.58 14.57
N SER A 6 -6.00 14.96 13.46
CA SER A 6 -6.81 14.82 12.24
C SER A 6 -7.18 13.36 11.94
N LYS A 7 -7.36 12.54 12.99
CA LYS A 7 -7.49 11.08 12.90
C LYS A 7 -8.53 10.63 11.87
N THR A 8 -9.76 11.13 11.97
CA THR A 8 -10.86 10.71 11.09
C THR A 8 -10.59 11.07 9.64
N GLU A 9 -10.09 12.28 9.38
CA GLU A 9 -9.75 12.71 8.02
C GLU A 9 -8.62 11.86 7.42
N PHE A 10 -7.57 11.60 8.22
CA PHE A 10 -6.46 10.75 7.79
C PHE A 10 -6.91 9.33 7.43
N ILE A 11 -7.72 8.69 8.29
CA ILE A 11 -8.24 7.34 8.05
C ILE A 11 -9.09 7.33 6.78
N ASN A 12 -10.02 8.27 6.62
CA ASN A 12 -10.87 8.36 5.44
C ASN A 12 -10.05 8.52 4.14
N ILE A 13 -8.99 9.33 4.15
CA ILE A 13 -8.14 9.50 2.95
C ILE A 13 -7.40 8.20 2.60
N ILE A 14 -6.94 7.42 3.60
CA ILE A 14 -6.28 6.13 3.35
C ILE A 14 -7.29 5.07 2.89
N GLU A 15 -8.50 5.06 3.43
CA GLU A 15 -9.59 4.20 2.95
C GLU A 15 -9.98 4.51 1.51
N ASP A 16 -10.10 5.79 1.18
CA ASP A 16 -10.36 6.26 -0.19
C ASP A 16 -9.22 5.86 -1.14
N PHE A 17 -7.97 5.97 -0.68
CA PHE A 17 -6.80 5.52 -1.43
C PHE A 17 -6.87 4.03 -1.73
N LYS A 18 -7.19 3.20 -0.72
CA LYS A 18 -7.40 1.75 -0.89
C LYS A 18 -8.51 1.47 -1.89
N ARG A 19 -9.68 2.12 -1.73
CA ARG A 19 -10.86 1.91 -2.58
C ARG A 19 -10.59 2.27 -4.04
N GLU A 20 -9.86 3.35 -4.30
CA GLU A 20 -9.52 3.74 -5.67
C GLU A 20 -8.54 2.75 -6.32
N ILE A 21 -7.60 2.18 -5.54
CA ILE A 21 -6.75 1.07 -6.01
C ILE A 21 -7.63 -0.15 -6.35
N GLU A 22 -8.55 -0.54 -5.47
CA GLU A 22 -9.46 -1.66 -5.72
C GLU A 22 -10.26 -1.46 -7.01
N ASP A 23 -10.86 -0.29 -7.20
CA ASP A 23 -11.63 0.06 -8.40
C ASP A 23 -10.76 -0.01 -9.67
N THR A 24 -9.54 0.50 -9.60
CA THR A 24 -8.59 0.49 -10.73
C THR A 24 -8.16 -0.92 -11.09
N LEU A 25 -7.80 -1.73 -10.09
CA LEU A 25 -7.42 -3.13 -10.30
C LEU A 25 -8.59 -3.96 -10.80
N ASN A 26 -9.79 -3.73 -10.28
CA ASN A 26 -10.98 -4.45 -10.75
C ASN A 26 -11.27 -4.19 -12.23
N ARG A 27 -10.95 -3.00 -12.76
CA ARG A 27 -11.12 -2.68 -14.19
C ARG A 27 -9.95 -3.14 -15.07
N SER A 28 -8.74 -3.21 -14.50
CA SER A 28 -7.50 -3.46 -15.26
C SER A 28 -6.99 -4.90 -15.18
N ILE A 29 -7.45 -5.70 -14.21
CA ILE A 29 -7.20 -7.13 -14.13
C ILE A 29 -8.27 -7.85 -14.94
N TYR A 30 -7.88 -8.39 -16.08
CA TYR A 30 -8.80 -9.10 -16.95
C TYR A 30 -8.99 -10.55 -16.53
N SER A 31 -10.06 -11.15 -17.02
CA SER A 31 -10.33 -12.58 -16.86
C SER A 31 -9.19 -13.48 -17.32
N SER A 32 -8.44 -13.07 -18.35
CA SER A 32 -7.24 -13.79 -18.82
C SER A 32 -6.08 -13.70 -17.83
N ASP A 33 -5.93 -12.58 -17.12
CA ASP A 33 -4.83 -12.35 -16.17
C ASP A 33 -4.94 -13.26 -14.94
N ILE A 34 -6.13 -13.80 -14.66
CA ILE A 34 -6.40 -14.65 -13.50
C ILE A 34 -6.51 -16.14 -13.86
N ASP A 35 -6.57 -16.50 -15.14
CA ASP A 35 -6.76 -17.90 -15.54
C ASP A 35 -5.58 -18.77 -15.14
N GLU A 36 -4.35 -18.27 -15.30
CA GLU A 36 -3.13 -18.95 -14.87
C GLU A 36 -3.00 -19.00 -13.34
N LEU A 37 -3.28 -17.88 -12.66
CA LEU A 37 -3.20 -17.79 -11.19
C LEU A 37 -4.23 -18.68 -10.48
N ARG A 38 -5.36 -18.97 -11.14
CA ARG A 38 -6.45 -19.77 -10.58
C ARG A 38 -6.22 -21.28 -10.73
N LEU A 39 -5.21 -21.71 -11.48
CA LEU A 39 -4.88 -23.13 -11.61
C LEU A 39 -4.63 -23.75 -10.23
N GLY A 40 -5.41 -24.77 -9.87
CA GLY A 40 -5.37 -25.40 -8.54
C GLY A 40 -6.40 -24.86 -7.54
N TYR A 41 -7.16 -23.84 -7.92
CA TYR A 41 -8.26 -23.25 -7.13
C TYR A 41 -9.64 -23.52 -7.77
N GLU A 42 -9.71 -24.33 -8.82
CA GLU A 42 -10.96 -24.76 -9.43
C GLU A 42 -11.88 -25.44 -8.41
N GLY A 43 -13.15 -25.04 -8.36
CA GLY A 43 -14.13 -25.57 -7.43
C GLY A 43 -14.08 -24.99 -6.01
N LYS A 44 -12.98 -24.32 -5.61
CA LYS A 44 -12.91 -23.57 -4.34
C LYS A 44 -13.47 -22.16 -4.46
N PHE A 45 -13.18 -21.50 -5.59
CA PHE A 45 -13.65 -20.14 -5.87
C PHE A 45 -14.22 -20.05 -7.29
N SER A 46 -15.31 -19.28 -7.45
CA SER A 46 -15.69 -18.81 -8.79
C SER A 46 -14.62 -17.85 -9.32
N LYS A 47 -14.59 -17.64 -10.63
CA LYS A 47 -13.63 -16.74 -11.27
C LYS A 47 -13.79 -15.30 -10.77
N GLU A 48 -15.03 -14.88 -10.58
CA GLU A 48 -15.41 -13.57 -10.05
C GLU A 48 -14.93 -13.41 -8.60
N ARG A 49 -15.15 -14.43 -7.76
CA ARG A 49 -14.72 -14.40 -6.35
C ARG A 49 -13.19 -14.42 -6.23
N PHE A 50 -12.52 -15.19 -7.08
CA PHE A 50 -11.06 -15.21 -7.15
C PHE A 50 -10.51 -13.82 -7.49
N LYS A 51 -11.09 -13.16 -8.50
CA LYS A 51 -10.73 -11.79 -8.88
C LYS A 51 -10.97 -10.80 -7.74
N GLU A 52 -12.12 -10.88 -7.07
CA GLU A 52 -12.45 -10.00 -5.94
C GLU A 52 -11.38 -10.10 -4.84
N TYR A 53 -11.00 -11.31 -4.44
CA TYR A 53 -9.98 -11.52 -3.41
C TYR A 53 -8.59 -11.08 -3.86
N LEU A 54 -8.23 -11.33 -5.12
CA LEU A 54 -6.97 -10.86 -5.69
C LEU A 54 -6.89 -9.33 -5.65
N VAL A 55 -7.96 -8.63 -6.04
CA VAL A 55 -8.05 -7.17 -6.01
C VAL A 55 -7.90 -6.64 -4.58
N LYS A 56 -8.70 -7.17 -3.63
CA LYS A 56 -8.66 -6.74 -2.22
C LYS A 56 -7.27 -6.95 -1.61
N LYS A 57 -6.67 -8.13 -1.83
CA LYS A 57 -5.35 -8.45 -1.26
C LYS A 57 -4.24 -7.60 -1.87
N ASN A 58 -4.30 -7.31 -3.17
CA ASN A 58 -3.37 -6.38 -3.82
C ASN A 58 -3.51 -4.96 -3.25
N ALA A 59 -4.73 -4.45 -3.10
CA ALA A 59 -4.94 -3.11 -2.57
C ALA A 59 -4.41 -2.98 -1.14
N LEU A 60 -4.69 -3.96 -0.28
CA LEU A 60 -4.13 -4.03 1.06
C LEU A 60 -2.60 -4.04 1.05
N HIS A 61 -1.99 -4.91 0.24
CA HIS A 61 -0.53 -5.00 0.11
C HIS A 61 0.12 -3.66 -0.22
N ILE A 62 -0.44 -2.94 -1.20
CA ILE A 62 0.11 -1.67 -1.69
C ILE A 62 -0.07 -0.55 -0.66
N VAL A 63 -1.26 -0.45 -0.06
CA VAL A 63 -1.54 0.56 0.98
C VAL A 63 -0.69 0.31 2.23
N PHE A 64 -0.48 -0.94 2.60
CA PHE A 64 0.33 -1.30 3.76
C PHE A 64 1.81 -1.02 3.50
N LYS A 65 2.32 -1.29 2.29
CA LYS A 65 3.66 -0.84 1.85
C LYS A 65 3.79 0.67 1.95
N TYR A 66 2.80 1.42 1.46
CA TYR A 66 2.81 2.87 1.58
C TYR A 66 2.92 3.32 3.05
N ILE A 67 2.05 2.84 3.92
CA ILE A 67 2.04 3.20 5.35
C ILE A 67 3.39 2.85 6.00
N PHE A 68 3.88 1.63 5.78
CA PHE A 68 5.15 1.18 6.35
C PHE A 68 6.34 2.00 5.87
N ILE A 69 6.39 2.35 4.58
CA ILE A 69 7.41 3.25 4.04
C ILE A 69 7.43 4.57 4.79
N ARG A 70 6.26 5.18 5.02
CA ARG A 70 6.15 6.45 5.74
C ARG A 70 6.58 6.29 7.21
N MET A 71 6.14 5.23 7.89
CA MET A 71 6.54 4.93 9.28
C MET A 71 8.05 4.75 9.43
N MET A 72 8.68 3.95 8.55
CA MET A 72 10.11 3.67 8.63
C MET A 72 10.99 4.85 8.23
N SER A 73 10.55 5.68 7.29
CA SER A 73 11.32 6.83 6.83
C SER A 73 11.17 8.06 7.72
N GLU A 74 10.03 8.24 8.39
CA GLU A 74 9.75 9.43 9.20
C GLU A 74 9.87 9.17 10.70
N GLY A 75 9.30 8.06 11.18
CA GLY A 75 9.33 7.64 12.59
C GLY A 75 10.70 7.10 12.97
N GLU A 76 11.07 5.97 12.37
CA GLU A 76 12.33 5.26 12.67
C GLU A 76 13.56 5.85 11.96
N ARG A 77 13.33 6.66 10.92
CA ARG A 77 14.38 7.27 10.07
C ARG A 77 15.39 6.26 9.51
N LEU A 78 14.92 5.05 9.17
CA LEU A 78 15.75 4.00 8.59
C LEU A 78 16.25 4.38 7.19
N VAL A 79 15.48 5.17 6.45
CA VAL A 79 15.80 5.65 5.10
C VAL A 79 15.35 7.09 4.93
N ASN A 80 15.96 7.81 3.98
CA ASN A 80 15.53 9.16 3.65
C ASN A 80 14.09 9.18 3.12
N PRO A 81 13.23 10.10 3.61
CA PRO A 81 11.84 10.17 3.20
C PRO A 81 11.72 10.57 1.74
N LYS A 82 10.74 9.97 1.03
CA LYS A 82 10.47 10.25 -0.39
C LYS A 82 9.03 10.67 -0.66
N LEU A 83 8.11 10.20 0.18
CA LEU A 83 6.67 10.34 -0.05
C LEU A 83 6.02 11.38 0.89
N ASN A 84 6.81 12.03 1.75
CA ASN A 84 6.36 13.17 2.54
C ASN A 84 6.70 14.51 1.84
N LYS A 85 6.23 15.62 2.42
CA LYS A 85 6.44 16.96 1.85
C LYS A 85 7.92 17.29 1.61
N GLU A 86 8.79 16.93 2.55
CA GLU A 86 10.25 17.19 2.44
C GLU A 86 10.87 16.37 1.32
N GLY A 87 10.64 15.05 1.33
CA GLY A 87 11.18 14.14 0.32
C GLY A 87 10.75 14.51 -1.10
N ILE A 88 9.48 14.83 -1.31
CA ILE A 88 8.97 15.26 -2.62
C ILE A 88 9.62 16.58 -3.06
N THR A 89 9.82 17.53 -2.14
CA THR A 89 10.50 18.80 -2.44
C THR A 89 11.95 18.56 -2.84
N ASN A 90 12.68 17.75 -2.06
CA ASN A 90 14.07 17.41 -2.35
C ASN A 90 14.22 16.75 -3.73
N TRP A 91 13.31 15.84 -4.09
CA TRP A 91 13.32 15.21 -5.42
C TRP A 91 13.03 16.19 -6.56
N LYS A 92 12.13 17.16 -6.35
CA LYS A 92 11.86 18.24 -7.32
C LYS A 92 13.09 19.12 -7.54
N GLU A 93 13.87 19.38 -6.48
CA GLU A 93 15.08 20.20 -6.57
C GLU A 93 16.26 19.44 -7.19
N MET A 94 16.46 18.18 -6.81
CA MET A 94 17.57 17.35 -7.28
C MET A 94 17.42 16.92 -8.75
N SER A 95 16.19 16.66 -9.19
CA SER A 95 15.91 16.18 -10.55
C SER A 95 15.05 17.17 -11.29
N LYS A 96 15.69 17.94 -12.19
CA LYS A 96 14.98 18.78 -13.19
C LYS A 96 13.99 18.01 -14.05
N ASN A 97 14.11 16.66 -14.08
CA ASN A 97 13.26 15.75 -14.83
C ASN A 97 12.20 15.06 -13.96
N TYR A 98 12.14 15.31 -12.65
CA TYR A 98 11.07 14.78 -11.80
C TYR A 98 9.76 15.50 -12.13
N ARG A 99 8.92 14.83 -12.91
CA ARG A 99 7.61 15.34 -13.36
C ARG A 99 6.44 14.86 -12.49
N GLY A 100 6.69 14.63 -11.20
CA GLY A 100 5.67 14.07 -10.30
C GLY A 100 5.45 12.57 -10.53
N ASP A 101 6.53 11.82 -10.80
CA ASP A 101 6.45 10.36 -10.92
C ASP A 101 6.51 9.72 -9.52
N TYR A 102 5.36 9.65 -8.87
CA TYR A 102 5.20 9.10 -7.53
C TYR A 102 5.34 7.57 -7.52
N LEU A 103 5.05 6.88 -8.63
CA LEU A 103 5.29 5.43 -8.71
C LEU A 103 6.80 5.15 -8.64
N MET A 104 7.62 5.92 -9.36
CA MET A 104 9.07 5.82 -9.25
C MET A 104 9.54 6.05 -7.81
N LEU A 105 9.05 7.11 -7.13
CA LEU A 105 9.44 7.36 -5.73
C LEU A 105 9.02 6.23 -4.79
N PHE A 106 7.83 5.66 -4.99
CA PHE A 106 7.35 4.52 -4.22
C PHE A 106 8.24 3.28 -4.42
N LYS A 107 8.63 2.99 -5.67
CA LYS A 107 9.54 1.88 -6.00
C LYS A 107 10.92 2.10 -5.38
N ILE A 108 11.51 3.30 -5.49
CA ILE A 108 12.80 3.61 -4.86
C ILE A 108 12.70 3.47 -3.33
N ALA A 109 11.63 3.97 -2.71
CA ALA A 109 11.45 3.83 -1.27
C ALA A 109 11.33 2.36 -0.82
N SER A 110 10.63 1.54 -1.60
CA SER A 110 10.54 0.09 -1.39
C SER A 110 11.92 -0.58 -1.49
N GLU A 111 12.71 -0.21 -2.51
CA GLU A 111 14.06 -0.74 -2.71
C GLU A 111 15.04 -0.35 -1.60
N ASP A 112 14.97 0.88 -1.10
CA ASP A 112 15.82 1.32 0.00
C ASP A 112 15.53 0.52 1.27
N LEU A 113 14.26 0.23 1.56
CA LEU A 113 13.88 -0.63 2.69
C LEU A 113 14.21 -2.10 2.46
N ARG A 114 14.12 -2.59 1.22
CA ARG A 114 14.53 -3.97 0.88
C ARG A 114 16.02 -4.22 1.17
N ARG A 115 16.86 -3.20 0.98
CA ARG A 115 18.31 -3.29 1.22
C ARG A 115 18.68 -3.33 2.71
N ILE A 116 17.78 -2.93 3.60
CA ILE A 116 17.99 -2.96 5.04
C ILE A 116 17.58 -4.32 5.58
N GLU A 117 18.50 -5.00 6.28
CA GLU A 117 18.28 -6.35 6.84
C GLU A 117 16.99 -6.46 7.66
N LYS A 118 16.68 -5.46 8.50
CA LYS A 118 15.48 -5.44 9.36
C LYS A 118 14.16 -5.41 8.60
N THR A 119 14.15 -4.93 7.36
CA THR A 119 12.92 -4.72 6.58
C THR A 119 12.92 -5.48 5.26
N ARG A 120 14.01 -6.19 4.94
CA ARG A 120 14.21 -6.91 3.67
C ARG A 120 13.03 -7.79 3.31
N ASP A 121 12.67 -8.69 4.21
CA ASP A 121 11.67 -9.73 3.95
C ASP A 121 10.27 -9.15 3.70
N PHE A 122 9.99 -7.93 4.17
CA PHE A 122 8.70 -7.26 3.98
C PHE A 122 8.59 -6.59 2.60
N PHE A 123 9.72 -6.35 1.94
CA PHE A 123 9.81 -5.71 0.62
C PHE A 123 10.33 -6.65 -0.47
N GLU A 124 10.54 -7.93 -0.18
CA GLU A 124 10.78 -8.91 -1.23
C GLU A 124 9.62 -8.89 -2.25
N PRO A 125 9.91 -8.93 -3.57
CA PRO A 125 8.88 -8.89 -4.58
C PRO A 125 7.93 -10.08 -4.46
N THR A 126 6.63 -9.78 -4.40
CA THR A 126 5.55 -10.76 -4.36
C THR A 126 4.74 -10.76 -5.65
N LEU A 127 3.78 -11.69 -5.80
CA LEU A 127 2.85 -11.65 -6.93
C LEU A 127 2.08 -10.32 -6.99
N TYR A 128 1.85 -9.69 -5.84
CA TYR A 128 1.05 -8.46 -5.72
C TYR A 128 1.78 -7.26 -6.34
N ASP A 129 3.10 -7.23 -6.26
CA ASP A 129 3.93 -6.16 -6.82
C ASP A 129 3.84 -6.08 -8.35
N LYS A 130 3.48 -7.20 -9.01
CA LYS A 130 3.29 -7.25 -10.48
C LYS A 130 2.16 -6.34 -10.97
N TYR A 131 1.24 -5.95 -10.08
CA TYR A 131 0.12 -5.09 -10.42
C TYR A 131 0.40 -3.59 -10.21
N LEU A 132 1.55 -3.21 -9.64
CA LEU A 132 1.90 -1.81 -9.40
C LEU A 132 1.92 -0.97 -10.69
N ASP A 133 2.40 -1.53 -11.80
CA ASP A 133 2.48 -0.81 -13.08
C ASP A 133 1.09 -0.50 -13.65
N LYS A 134 0.08 -1.33 -13.35
CA LYS A 134 -1.32 -1.04 -13.74
C LYS A 134 -1.88 0.19 -13.01
N LEU A 135 -1.22 0.67 -11.96
CA LEU A 135 -1.63 1.81 -11.14
C LEU A 135 -0.86 3.10 -11.45
N GLU A 136 0.12 3.06 -12.36
CA GLU A 136 1.01 4.19 -12.65
C GLU A 136 0.24 5.47 -12.92
N TYR A 137 -0.60 5.51 -13.96
CA TYR A 137 -1.30 6.74 -14.35
C TYR A 137 -2.60 6.99 -13.59
N SER A 138 -3.27 5.92 -13.15
CA SER A 138 -4.60 6.02 -12.54
C SER A 138 -4.55 6.37 -11.06
N ILE A 139 -3.47 6.02 -10.36
CA ILE A 139 -3.35 6.19 -8.91
C ILE A 139 -2.14 7.04 -8.55
N PHE A 140 -0.94 6.58 -8.92
CA PHE A 140 0.30 7.21 -8.45
C PHE A 140 0.54 8.56 -9.14
N ASN A 141 0.48 8.57 -10.47
CA ASN A 141 0.79 9.72 -11.32
C ASN A 141 -0.49 10.37 -11.87
N LYS A 142 -1.61 10.21 -11.14
CA LYS A 142 -2.90 10.82 -11.49
C LYS A 142 -2.77 12.34 -11.50
N ASN A 143 -3.10 12.96 -12.63
CA ASN A 143 -3.07 14.42 -12.81
C ASN A 143 -4.17 15.07 -11.99
N ASN A 144 -3.79 15.93 -11.04
CA ASN A 144 -4.68 16.56 -10.07
C ASN A 144 -5.39 15.51 -9.20
N ASP A 145 -5.41 15.71 -7.88
CA ASP A 145 -6.13 14.82 -6.96
C ASP A 145 -5.50 13.43 -6.70
N ASN A 146 -4.17 13.30 -6.73
CA ASN A 146 -3.51 12.06 -6.31
C ASN A 146 -3.39 11.95 -4.77
N PHE A 147 -3.54 10.73 -4.24
CA PHE A 147 -3.52 10.49 -2.80
C PHE A 147 -2.15 10.70 -2.15
N ILE A 148 -1.04 10.46 -2.85
CA ILE A 148 0.30 10.72 -2.34
C ILE A 148 0.47 12.22 -2.02
N GLU A 149 -0.02 13.10 -2.90
CA GLU A 149 -0.01 14.54 -2.70
C GLU A 149 -0.93 15.00 -1.55
N LYS A 150 -2.10 14.35 -1.38
CA LYS A 150 -2.97 14.58 -0.22
C LYS A 150 -2.29 14.13 1.08
N LEU A 151 -1.65 12.96 1.06
CA LEU A 151 -1.08 12.32 2.23
C LEU A 151 0.30 12.86 2.62
N ARG A 152 1.01 13.56 1.72
CA ARG A 152 2.38 14.05 2.00
C ARG A 152 2.47 15.04 3.16
N VAL A 153 1.35 15.70 3.49
CA VAL A 153 1.29 16.73 4.55
C VAL A 153 1.10 16.13 5.94
N TYR A 154 0.66 14.87 6.04
CA TYR A 154 0.52 14.16 7.31
C TYR A 154 1.89 13.73 7.82
N ASP A 155 2.12 13.93 9.12
CA ASP A 155 3.35 13.59 9.81
C ASP A 155 3.22 12.20 10.45
N PHE A 156 3.85 11.19 9.86
CA PHE A 156 3.77 9.81 10.36
C PHE A 156 4.49 9.59 11.70
N ARG A 157 5.30 10.55 12.17
CA ARG A 157 5.84 10.53 13.54
C ARG A 157 4.76 10.72 14.61
N THR A 158 3.61 11.24 14.20
CA THR A 158 2.44 11.47 15.06
C THR A 158 1.39 10.36 14.94
N LEU A 159 1.70 9.25 14.25
CA LEU A 159 0.82 8.09 14.21
C LEU A 159 0.94 7.30 15.52
N ASP A 160 0.05 7.59 16.47
CA ASP A 160 0.01 6.87 17.76
C ASP A 160 -0.59 5.45 17.62
N PRO A 161 -0.30 4.53 18.56
CA PRO A 161 -0.77 3.15 18.49
C PRO A 161 -2.29 2.99 18.38
N ASN A 162 -3.09 3.83 19.06
CA ASN A 162 -4.55 3.72 19.01
C ASN A 162 -5.07 4.14 17.63
N THR A 163 -4.47 5.16 17.03
CA THR A 163 -4.79 5.57 15.66
C THR A 163 -4.35 4.53 14.65
N ALA A 164 -3.17 3.91 14.83
CA ALA A 164 -2.72 2.80 14.00
C ALA A 164 -3.69 1.61 14.05
N VAL A 165 -4.06 1.14 15.25
CA VAL A 165 -5.04 0.04 15.38
C VAL A 165 -6.35 0.37 14.67
N SER A 166 -6.91 1.57 14.86
CA SER A 166 -8.15 1.98 14.16
C SER A 166 -7.99 2.00 12.64
N LEU A 167 -6.86 2.49 12.13
CA LEU A 167 -6.59 2.54 10.69
C LEU A 167 -6.52 1.12 10.10
N PHE A 168 -5.74 0.23 10.72
CA PHE A 168 -5.53 -1.12 10.20
C PHE A 168 -6.79 -1.99 10.34
N ASP A 169 -7.57 -1.78 11.41
CA ASP A 169 -8.86 -2.45 11.59
C ASP A 169 -9.88 -2.03 10.53
N SER A 170 -9.94 -0.74 10.17
CA SER A 170 -10.88 -0.29 9.13
C SER A 170 -10.42 -0.66 7.71
N LEU A 171 -9.10 -0.67 7.45
CA LEU A 171 -8.57 -1.13 6.17
C LEU A 171 -8.75 -2.63 5.98
N TYR A 172 -8.57 -3.43 7.04
CA TYR A 172 -8.66 -4.88 6.98
C TYR A 172 -9.54 -5.43 8.12
N PRO A 173 -10.88 -5.36 7.98
CA PRO A 173 -11.83 -5.80 9.00
C PRO A 173 -11.73 -7.30 9.30
N SER A 174 -12.09 -7.70 10.52
CA SER A 174 -11.94 -9.08 11.00
C SER A 174 -12.69 -10.11 10.14
N GLU A 175 -13.85 -9.77 9.57
CA GLU A 175 -14.62 -10.67 8.69
C GLU A 175 -13.93 -11.09 7.38
N ASP A 176 -12.93 -10.31 6.97
CA ASP A 176 -12.16 -10.51 5.74
C ASP A 176 -10.78 -11.14 6.02
N ARG A 177 -10.27 -11.05 7.26
CA ARG A 177 -8.90 -11.49 7.64
C ARG A 177 -8.64 -12.94 7.35
N GLU A 178 -9.46 -13.83 7.90
CA GLU A 178 -9.26 -15.28 7.77
C GLU A 178 -9.26 -15.71 6.29
N LYS A 179 -10.17 -15.13 5.49
CA LYS A 179 -10.36 -15.48 4.09
C LYS A 179 -9.22 -14.97 3.21
N LEU A 180 -8.81 -13.71 3.39
CA LEU A 180 -7.77 -13.10 2.55
C LEU A 180 -6.37 -13.55 2.96
N GLN A 181 -6.14 -13.85 4.25
CA GLN A 181 -4.83 -14.34 4.72
C GLN A 181 -4.48 -15.69 4.06
N GLY A 182 -5.45 -16.62 3.99
CA GLY A 182 -5.26 -17.92 3.34
C GLY A 182 -5.37 -17.93 1.82
N PHE A 183 -5.62 -16.78 1.18
CA PHE A 183 -5.82 -16.68 -0.26
C PHE A 183 -4.52 -16.37 -1.01
N LEU A 184 -4.04 -17.29 -1.85
CA LEU A 184 -2.76 -17.18 -2.59
C LEU A 184 -1.54 -16.98 -1.66
N ASP A 185 -0.43 -16.51 -2.22
CA ASP A 185 0.84 -16.29 -1.52
C ASP A 185 0.70 -15.30 -0.35
N GLU A 186 1.60 -15.41 0.61
CA GLU A 186 1.60 -14.49 1.74
C GLU A 186 2.04 -13.08 1.31
N SER A 187 1.41 -12.06 1.90
CA SER A 187 1.92 -10.69 1.88
C SER A 187 2.65 -10.44 3.20
N HIS A 188 3.98 -10.65 3.24
CA HIS A 188 4.77 -10.58 4.47
C HIS A 188 4.58 -9.26 5.23
N ILE A 189 4.48 -8.15 4.50
CA ILE A 189 4.25 -6.84 5.12
C ILE A 189 2.85 -6.70 5.72
N THR A 190 1.83 -7.29 5.06
CA THR A 190 0.48 -7.33 5.61
C THR A 190 0.46 -8.17 6.87
N THR A 191 1.06 -9.36 6.82
CA THR A 191 1.18 -10.23 7.99
C THR A 191 1.88 -9.52 9.14
N TYR A 192 3.07 -8.96 8.89
CA TYR A 192 3.86 -8.29 9.90
C TYR A 192 3.10 -7.15 10.58
N LEU A 193 2.48 -6.26 9.81
CA LEU A 193 1.75 -5.12 10.35
C LEU A 193 0.55 -5.56 11.20
N MET A 194 -0.23 -6.53 10.72
CA MET A 194 -1.40 -7.01 11.45
C MET A 194 -1.01 -7.75 12.73
N THR A 195 0.02 -8.61 12.68
CA THR A 195 0.53 -9.31 13.87
C THR A 195 1.12 -8.34 14.89
N SER A 196 1.89 -7.34 14.44
CA SER A 196 2.51 -6.34 15.33
C SER A 196 1.49 -5.48 16.08
N LEU A 197 0.28 -5.34 15.51
CA LEU A 197 -0.84 -4.62 16.11
C LEU A 197 -1.81 -5.52 16.90
N GLY A 198 -1.55 -6.84 16.99
CA GLY A 198 -2.43 -7.80 17.65
C GLY A 198 -3.78 -7.99 16.93
N LEU A 199 -3.80 -7.80 15.60
CA LEU A 199 -5.01 -7.89 14.77
C LEU A 199 -5.12 -9.21 13.99
N MET A 200 -4.09 -10.07 14.04
CA MET A 200 -4.11 -11.44 13.53
C MET A 200 -3.99 -12.48 14.64
#